data_AF-A0AAC8VDB5-F1
#
_entry.id   AF-A0AAC8VDB5-F1
#
_cell.length_a   1.000
_cell.length_b   1.000
_cell.length_c   1.000
_cell.angle_alpha   90.00
_cell.angle_beta   90.00
_cell.angle_gamma   90.00
#
_symmetry.space_group_name_H-M   'P 1'
#
loop_
_entity.id
_entity.type
_entity.pdbx_description
1 polymer ?
#
loop_
_entity_poly.entity_id
_entity_poly.type
_entity_poly.pdbx_seq_one_letter_code
_entity_poly.pdbx_strand_id
1 'polypeptide(L)'
;MNNIDKSFEILVVNIFIYYQQEYQSITSKLDNCLKITKEFIYKPISKRSDVYNLTFLIEEIKYLTNYIPSDKTIYLSEAISVILENISSSNNYEEIKIHFKSLTTLIEKYKLTLGQDFSEKIEDIKIKNIAELTVKLFDKLTEEDIFIINKDELVQIYSKTINNPNQVIIDQYIVFFNRLNAFLKEGHTIENFIPLKKNPILSLLKLAYLIKNGSYKKNRLCNTDILLLKAFFSSKQDIEKLDIVNIYVEKNNNIETLNKIQTTQQSKDLRSIIEYIELQVFRLSRFFSDFCINDIFFPPRYQQVDIASPESLEQLIYSLKDLPTIIFDTNTLYNKINTKDEPYKNLFNKDSYKGHLQTIIENSPATLLTKIANKYFQMLLEVATIINIQLSKNDLELISPFLDFEKYFNQLAIEISRNSQLDMQILNKKISNIIKSNYLLIEAYNTLKTKELNIINNQNFINSADIYKLNLFINKKEFLNFKEIKTTTVLNNLNINIDKELAKINKSIANAKYQKALLTAKNLTMQLLCKTYYSSPRLIGIYNLPPVSHNFYLVIKDVANTSIFDNMKNKQEIYWKV
;
A
#
# COMPACT_ATOMS: atom_id res chain seq x y z
N MET A 1 29.80 -4.19 39.94
CA MET A 1 28.60 -3.73 39.21
C MET A 1 29.02 -2.58 38.32
N ASN A 2 29.30 -2.88 37.04
CA ASN A 2 29.69 -1.85 36.07
C ASN A 2 28.46 -1.03 35.69
N ASN A 3 28.55 0.30 35.74
CA ASN A 3 27.50 1.25 35.39
C ASN A 3 26.80 0.84 34.09
N ILE A 4 25.59 0.27 34.22
CA ILE A 4 24.64 0.14 33.14
C ILE A 4 23.80 1.42 33.19
N ASP A 5 23.67 2.10 32.06
CA ASP A 5 22.83 3.30 31.94
C ASP A 5 21.39 2.95 32.34
N LYS A 6 20.74 3.77 33.18
CA LYS A 6 19.33 3.60 33.55
C LYS A 6 18.41 3.52 32.32
N SER A 7 18.79 4.21 31.24
CA SER A 7 18.10 4.17 29.96
C SER A 7 18.14 2.77 29.33
N PHE A 8 19.27 2.06 29.50
CA PHE A 8 19.42 0.69 29.03
C PHE A 8 18.66 -0.30 29.92
N GLU A 9 18.64 -0.11 31.24
CA GLU A 9 17.81 -0.93 32.14
C GLU A 9 16.32 -0.82 31.79
N ILE A 10 15.82 0.39 31.50
CA ILE A 10 14.44 0.61 31.04
C ILE A 10 14.18 -0.07 29.68
N LEU A 11 15.14 -0.02 28.75
CA LEU A 11 15.02 -0.68 27.45
C LEU A 11 14.99 -2.20 27.57
N VAL A 12 15.82 -2.78 28.44
CA VAL A 12 15.81 -4.21 28.76
C VAL A 12 14.49 -4.60 29.42
N VAL A 13 13.98 -3.78 30.35
CA VAL A 13 12.66 -4.00 30.97
C VAL A 13 11.54 -3.96 29.92
N ASN A 14 11.64 -3.17 28.85
CA ASN A 14 10.60 -3.15 27.81
C ASN A 14 10.78 -4.26 26.75
N ILE A 15 11.91 -4.96 26.72
CA ILE A 15 12.20 -5.89 25.63
C ILE A 15 11.32 -7.15 25.65
N PHE A 16 10.81 -7.55 26.82
CA PHE A 16 9.87 -8.67 26.93
C PHE A 16 8.59 -8.44 26.12
N ILE A 17 8.15 -7.19 25.97
CA ILE A 17 6.96 -6.83 25.19
C ILE A 17 7.18 -7.22 23.72
N TYR A 18 8.39 -6.99 23.19
CA TYR A 18 8.73 -7.34 21.82
C TYR A 18 8.74 -8.86 21.62
N TYR A 19 9.24 -9.65 22.59
CA TYR A 19 9.14 -11.12 22.53
C TYR A 19 7.68 -11.58 22.46
N GLN A 20 6.79 -11.00 23.27
CA GLN A 20 5.36 -11.32 23.24
C GLN A 20 4.72 -10.95 21.90
N GLN A 21 5.02 -9.77 21.37
CA GLN A 21 4.49 -9.29 20.08
C GLN A 21 4.98 -10.15 18.91
N GLU A 22 6.26 -10.52 18.90
CA GLU A 22 6.85 -11.38 17.87
C GLU A 22 6.19 -12.77 17.90
N TYR A 23 6.06 -13.38 19.08
CA TYR A 23 5.34 -14.65 19.24
C TYR A 23 3.90 -14.57 18.72
N GLN A 24 3.13 -13.55 19.15
CA GLN A 24 1.74 -13.35 18.72
C GLN A 24 1.63 -13.15 17.20
N SER A 25 2.57 -12.44 16.59
CA SER A 25 2.62 -12.24 15.14
C SER A 25 2.82 -13.57 14.39
N ILE A 26 3.72 -14.43 14.87
CA ILE A 26 3.97 -15.75 14.29
C ILE A 26 2.76 -16.67 14.46
N THR A 27 2.21 -16.75 15.68
CA THR A 27 1.10 -17.67 15.97
C THR A 27 -0.18 -17.29 15.24
N SER A 28 -0.49 -15.99 15.13
CA SER A 28 -1.68 -15.54 14.39
C SER A 28 -1.61 -15.91 12.90
N LYS A 29 -0.43 -15.84 12.29
CA LYS A 29 -0.21 -16.30 10.91
C LYS A 29 -0.31 -17.83 10.79
N LEU A 30 0.23 -18.58 11.76
CA LEU A 30 0.09 -20.03 11.80
C LEU A 30 -1.38 -20.46 11.98
N ASP A 31 -2.17 -19.73 12.77
CA ASP A 31 -3.61 -19.97 12.93
C ASP A 31 -4.38 -19.79 11.61
N ASN A 32 -4.02 -18.77 10.84
CA ASN A 32 -4.56 -18.59 9.49
C ASN A 32 -4.18 -19.75 8.58
N CYS A 33 -2.92 -20.20 8.61
CA CYS A 33 -2.47 -21.38 7.86
C CYS A 33 -3.24 -22.65 8.25
N LEU A 34 -3.47 -22.87 9.55
CA LEU A 34 -4.26 -23.98 10.05
C LEU A 34 -5.72 -23.93 9.59
N LYS A 35 -6.33 -22.75 9.55
CA LYS A 35 -7.68 -22.56 9.01
C LYS A 35 -7.75 -22.97 7.54
N ILE A 36 -6.82 -22.49 6.71
CA ILE A 36 -6.75 -22.84 5.28
C ILE A 36 -6.46 -24.33 5.09
N THR A 37 -5.56 -24.89 5.90
CA THR A 37 -5.26 -26.34 5.92
C THR A 37 -6.53 -27.16 6.15
N LYS A 38 -7.38 -26.76 7.11
CA LYS A 38 -8.66 -27.41 7.38
C LYS A 38 -9.60 -27.34 6.18
N GLU A 39 -9.67 -26.21 5.47
CA GLU A 39 -10.48 -26.08 4.25
C GLU A 39 -10.02 -27.08 3.17
N PHE A 40 -8.71 -27.23 2.97
CA PHE A 40 -8.12 -28.21 2.05
C PHE A 40 -8.25 -29.67 2.47
N ILE A 41 -8.65 -29.98 3.71
CA ILE A 41 -8.99 -31.36 4.09
C ILE A 41 -10.37 -31.73 3.52
N TYR A 42 -11.29 -30.78 3.45
CA TYR A 42 -12.67 -31.03 3.04
C TYR A 42 -12.93 -30.73 1.57
N LYS A 43 -12.12 -29.87 0.93
CA LYS A 43 -12.33 -29.42 -0.45
C LYS A 43 -11.22 -29.91 -1.40
N PRO A 44 -11.55 -30.72 -2.43
CA PRO A 44 -10.56 -31.24 -3.39
C PRO A 44 -9.85 -30.13 -4.16
N ILE A 45 -8.56 -30.35 -4.39
CA ILE A 45 -7.70 -29.50 -5.24
C ILE A 45 -8.05 -29.84 -6.69
N SER A 46 -8.98 -29.08 -7.27
CA SER A 46 -9.47 -29.32 -8.63
C SER A 46 -9.21 -28.14 -9.57
N LYS A 47 -8.95 -26.95 -9.04
CA LYS A 47 -8.71 -25.75 -9.85
C LYS A 47 -7.29 -25.26 -9.70
N ARG A 48 -6.83 -24.54 -10.73
CA ARG A 48 -5.51 -23.88 -10.74
C ARG A 48 -5.32 -22.95 -9.53
N SER A 49 -6.37 -22.22 -9.14
CA SER A 49 -6.34 -21.37 -7.94
C SER A 49 -6.22 -22.15 -6.63
N ASP A 50 -6.73 -23.39 -6.54
CA ASP A 50 -6.54 -24.24 -5.39
C ASP A 50 -5.05 -24.65 -5.27
N VAL A 51 -4.39 -24.93 -6.41
CA VAL A 51 -2.93 -25.19 -6.48
C VAL A 51 -2.13 -23.97 -6.01
N TYR A 52 -2.56 -22.75 -6.37
CA TYR A 52 -1.88 -21.53 -5.93
C TYR A 52 -1.96 -21.34 -4.43
N ASN A 53 -3.18 -21.43 -3.89
CA ASN A 53 -3.46 -21.28 -2.47
C ASN A 53 -2.70 -22.35 -1.66
N LEU A 54 -2.59 -23.57 -2.20
CA LEU A 54 -1.81 -24.62 -1.58
C LEU A 54 -0.31 -24.31 -1.58
N THR A 55 0.23 -23.83 -2.70
CA THR A 55 1.66 -23.47 -2.78
C THR A 55 2.00 -22.38 -1.78
N PHE A 56 1.13 -21.36 -1.70
CA PHE A 56 1.26 -20.29 -0.72
C PHE A 56 1.25 -20.84 0.70
N LEU A 57 0.27 -21.68 1.03
CA LEU A 57 0.16 -22.30 2.35
C LEU A 57 1.43 -23.08 2.72
N ILE A 58 1.97 -23.88 1.80
CA ILE A 58 3.16 -24.69 2.02
C ILE A 58 4.37 -23.80 2.31
N GLU A 59 4.63 -22.80 1.47
CA GLU A 59 5.77 -21.90 1.67
C GLU A 59 5.57 -21.02 2.92
N GLU A 60 4.36 -20.53 3.19
CA GLU A 60 4.07 -19.74 4.40
C GLU A 60 4.30 -20.56 5.68
N ILE A 61 3.81 -21.80 5.76
CA ILE A 61 4.08 -22.69 6.91
C ILE A 61 5.57 -22.93 7.04
N LYS A 62 6.28 -23.18 5.93
CA LYS A 62 7.73 -23.39 5.95
C LYS A 62 8.44 -22.18 6.56
N TYR A 63 8.13 -20.97 6.13
CA TYR A 63 8.73 -19.74 6.69
C TYR A 63 8.33 -19.48 8.14
N LEU A 64 7.09 -19.73 8.54
CA LEU A 64 6.64 -19.50 9.92
C LEU A 64 7.19 -20.53 10.92
N THR A 65 7.63 -21.68 10.43
CA THR A 65 8.22 -22.76 11.24
C THR A 65 9.75 -22.78 11.16
N ASN A 66 10.35 -21.62 10.88
CA ASN A 66 11.79 -21.46 10.74
C ASN A 66 12.53 -21.21 12.05
N TYR A 67 11.84 -20.86 13.14
CA TYR A 67 12.46 -20.66 14.44
C TYR A 67 12.84 -22.01 15.05
N ILE A 68 14.11 -22.12 15.40
CA ILE A 68 14.70 -23.32 16.00
C ILE A 68 15.44 -22.99 17.31
N PRO A 69 14.79 -22.33 18.28
CA PRO A 69 15.41 -21.94 19.54
C PRO A 69 15.84 -23.11 20.45
N SER A 70 15.29 -24.32 20.22
CA SER A 70 15.47 -25.51 21.05
C SER A 70 15.50 -26.80 20.21
N ASP A 71 16.07 -27.88 20.75
CA ASP A 71 16.12 -29.19 20.07
C ASP A 71 14.73 -29.69 19.65
N LYS A 72 13.71 -29.35 20.45
CA LYS A 72 12.34 -29.73 20.19
C LYS A 72 11.72 -28.92 19.03
N THR A 73 12.01 -27.62 18.93
CA THR A 73 11.59 -26.83 17.76
C THR A 73 12.36 -27.22 16.49
N ILE A 74 13.63 -27.61 16.60
CA ILE A 74 14.41 -28.22 15.51
C ILE A 74 13.69 -29.45 14.97
N TYR A 75 13.42 -30.43 15.84
CA TYR A 75 12.73 -31.66 15.45
C TYR A 75 11.36 -31.39 14.81
N LEU A 76 10.56 -30.49 15.38
CA LEU A 76 9.24 -30.16 14.86
C LEU A 76 9.31 -29.43 13.51
N SER A 77 10.22 -28.48 13.35
CA SER A 77 10.47 -27.78 12.08
C SER A 77 10.86 -28.76 10.97
N GLU A 78 11.69 -29.76 11.29
CA GLU A 78 12.10 -30.81 10.35
C GLU A 78 10.96 -31.75 9.99
N ALA A 79 10.21 -32.22 10.98
CA ALA A 79 9.03 -33.06 10.75
C ALA A 79 7.98 -32.33 9.89
N ILE A 80 7.75 -31.05 10.14
CA ILE A 80 6.87 -30.20 9.33
C ILE A 80 7.40 -30.11 7.90
N SER A 81 8.69 -29.83 7.72
CA SER A 81 9.32 -29.73 6.40
C SER A 81 9.17 -31.01 5.58
N VAL A 82 9.35 -32.19 6.20
CA VAL A 82 9.16 -33.50 5.54
C VAL A 82 7.71 -33.68 5.09
N ILE A 83 6.73 -33.32 5.94
CA ILE A 83 5.31 -33.41 5.57
C ILE A 83 4.97 -32.45 4.42
N LEU A 84 5.52 -31.24 4.42
CA LEU A 84 5.35 -30.26 3.32
C LEU A 84 5.96 -30.76 2.01
N GLU A 85 7.13 -31.42 2.05
CA GLU A 85 7.74 -32.08 0.89
C GLU A 85 6.85 -33.22 0.35
N ASN A 86 6.27 -34.04 1.25
CA ASN A 86 5.34 -35.11 0.88
C ASN A 86 4.06 -34.56 0.21
N ILE A 87 3.49 -33.47 0.74
CA ILE A 87 2.34 -32.80 0.10
C ILE A 87 2.73 -32.30 -1.30
N SER A 88 3.87 -31.61 -1.42
CA SER A 88 4.34 -31.04 -2.69
C SER A 88 4.66 -32.09 -3.77
N SER A 89 4.93 -33.32 -3.36
CA SER A 89 5.33 -34.43 -4.25
C SER A 89 4.22 -35.46 -4.50
N SER A 90 3.05 -35.29 -3.88
CA SER A 90 1.93 -36.21 -4.04
C SER A 90 1.23 -36.06 -5.39
N ASN A 91 0.72 -37.19 -5.87
CA ASN A 91 -0.09 -37.33 -7.09
C ASN A 91 -1.56 -37.60 -6.77
N ASN A 92 -1.96 -37.65 -5.49
CA ASN A 92 -3.30 -38.03 -5.07
C ASN A 92 -3.78 -37.11 -3.93
N TYR A 93 -5.01 -36.60 -4.07
CA TYR A 93 -5.63 -35.76 -3.06
C TYR A 93 -5.87 -36.46 -1.71
N GLU A 94 -6.14 -37.77 -1.68
CA GLU A 94 -6.36 -38.47 -0.40
C GLU A 94 -5.07 -38.60 0.42
N GLU A 95 -3.91 -38.74 -0.22
CA GLU A 95 -2.61 -38.69 0.47
C GLU A 95 -2.35 -37.30 1.05
N ILE A 96 -2.62 -36.25 0.27
CA ILE A 96 -2.51 -34.86 0.70
C ILE A 96 -3.36 -34.60 1.95
N LYS A 97 -4.61 -35.09 1.99
CA LYS A 97 -5.49 -34.99 3.17
C LYS A 97 -4.88 -35.63 4.42
N ILE A 98 -4.28 -36.82 4.29
CA ILE A 98 -3.63 -37.52 5.41
C ILE A 98 -2.45 -36.70 5.91
N HIS A 99 -1.64 -36.16 5.00
CA HIS A 99 -0.53 -35.28 5.33
C HIS A 99 -1.00 -33.98 6.01
N PHE A 100 -2.11 -33.37 5.59
CA PHE A 100 -2.65 -32.18 6.25
C PHE A 100 -3.14 -32.43 7.68
N LYS A 101 -3.75 -33.59 7.95
CA LYS A 101 -4.12 -33.96 9.33
C LYS A 101 -2.87 -34.04 10.21
N SER A 102 -1.81 -34.66 9.71
CA SER A 102 -0.52 -34.78 10.40
C SER A 102 0.14 -33.41 10.59
N LEU A 103 0.13 -32.57 9.54
CA LEU A 103 0.67 -31.21 9.54
C LEU A 103 -0.02 -30.34 10.59
N THR A 104 -1.36 -30.43 10.69
CA THR A 104 -2.16 -29.72 11.70
C THR A 104 -1.66 -30.04 13.12
N THR A 105 -1.48 -31.33 13.43
CA THR A 105 -0.98 -31.75 14.75
C THR A 105 0.45 -31.26 15.01
N LEU A 106 1.33 -31.31 14.01
CA LEU A 106 2.71 -30.86 14.16
C LEU A 106 2.81 -29.34 14.37
N ILE A 107 2.03 -28.55 13.63
CA ILE A 107 2.02 -27.09 13.78
C ILE A 107 1.50 -26.69 15.16
N GLU A 108 0.44 -27.32 15.68
CA GLU A 108 -0.04 -27.01 17.03
C GLU A 108 1.00 -27.37 18.11
N LYS A 109 1.71 -28.50 17.96
CA LYS A 109 2.83 -28.86 18.85
C LYS A 109 3.98 -27.87 18.75
N TYR A 110 4.29 -27.39 17.54
CA TYR A 110 5.32 -26.39 17.29
C TYR A 110 4.95 -25.06 17.95
N LYS A 111 3.72 -24.57 17.79
CA LYS A 111 3.23 -23.35 18.45
C LYS A 111 3.37 -23.42 19.98
N LEU A 112 2.94 -24.54 20.57
CA LEU A 112 3.04 -24.74 22.02
C LEU A 112 4.50 -24.74 22.50
N THR A 113 5.39 -25.43 21.78
CA THR A 113 6.81 -25.47 22.13
C THR A 113 7.46 -24.09 21.96
N LEU A 114 7.16 -23.40 20.86
CA LEU A 114 7.63 -22.04 20.61
C LEU A 114 7.18 -21.07 21.71
N GLY A 115 5.93 -21.21 22.19
CA GLY A 115 5.43 -20.42 23.33
C GLY A 115 6.21 -20.66 24.63
N GLN A 116 6.64 -21.90 24.87
CA GLN A 116 7.53 -22.24 25.99
C GLN A 116 8.90 -21.59 25.83
N ASP A 117 9.50 -21.70 24.64
CA ASP A 117 10.83 -21.12 24.34
C ASP A 117 10.82 -19.58 24.49
N PHE A 118 9.76 -18.90 24.02
CA PHE A 118 9.59 -17.46 24.20
C PHE A 118 9.34 -17.06 25.66
N SER A 119 8.61 -17.86 26.44
CA SER A 119 8.41 -17.59 27.87
C SER A 119 9.71 -17.72 28.64
N GLU A 120 10.54 -18.72 28.34
CA GLU A 120 11.85 -18.89 28.95
C GLU A 120 12.77 -17.69 28.65
N LYS A 121 12.79 -17.22 27.39
CA LYS A 121 13.53 -16.00 27.01
C LYS A 121 13.10 -14.76 27.80
N ILE A 122 11.80 -14.59 28.03
CA ILE A 122 11.26 -13.49 28.84
C ILE A 122 11.73 -13.58 30.30
N GLU A 123 11.71 -14.77 30.89
CA GLU A 123 12.17 -14.97 32.27
C GLU A 123 13.69 -14.79 32.40
N ASP A 124 14.45 -15.25 31.40
CA ASP A 124 15.90 -15.06 31.34
C ASP A 124 16.30 -13.59 31.40
N ILE A 125 15.58 -12.72 30.70
CA ILE A 125 15.85 -11.28 30.71
C ILE A 125 15.54 -10.63 32.06
N LYS A 126 14.56 -11.15 32.80
CA LYS A 126 14.20 -10.61 34.11
C LYS A 126 15.17 -11.04 35.21
N ILE A 127 15.70 -12.26 35.12
CA ILE A 127 16.37 -12.92 36.24
C ILE A 127 17.88 -13.04 36.02
N LYS A 128 18.36 -13.25 34.79
CA LYS A 128 19.78 -13.50 34.50
C LYS A 128 20.56 -12.21 34.31
N ASN A 129 21.88 -12.30 34.44
CA ASN A 129 22.78 -11.21 34.07
C ASN A 129 22.73 -10.97 32.56
N ILE A 130 22.31 -9.78 32.16
CA ILE A 130 22.13 -9.40 30.74
C ILE A 130 23.43 -9.55 29.96
N ALA A 131 24.59 -9.27 30.56
CA ALA A 131 25.88 -9.42 29.88
C ALA A 131 26.22 -10.89 29.57
N GLU A 132 25.83 -11.83 30.45
CA GLU A 132 26.03 -13.26 30.20
C GLU A 132 25.04 -13.77 29.16
N LEU A 133 23.80 -13.28 29.19
CA LEU A 133 22.77 -13.62 28.21
C LEU A 133 23.18 -13.16 26.80
N THR A 134 23.67 -11.92 26.66
CA THR A 134 24.08 -11.38 25.35
C THR A 134 25.30 -12.07 24.79
N VAL A 135 26.25 -12.52 25.62
CA VAL A 135 27.36 -13.38 25.16
C VAL A 135 26.82 -14.69 24.58
N LYS A 136 25.94 -15.41 25.29
CA LYS A 136 25.34 -16.66 24.79
C LYS A 136 24.54 -16.47 23.50
N LEU A 137 23.80 -15.38 23.37
CA LEU A 137 23.06 -15.05 22.16
C LEU A 137 23.99 -14.69 21.00
N PHE A 138 25.11 -14.00 21.27
CA PHE A 138 26.10 -13.66 20.26
C PHE A 138 26.85 -14.90 19.76
N ASP A 139 27.20 -15.84 20.65
CA ASP A 139 27.82 -17.11 20.25
C ASP A 139 26.92 -17.87 19.25
N LYS A 140 25.62 -17.96 19.55
CA LYS A 140 24.60 -18.54 18.66
C LYS A 140 24.45 -17.80 17.32
N LEU A 141 24.75 -16.50 17.27
CA LEU A 141 24.72 -15.69 16.04
C LEU A 141 25.90 -16.03 15.13
N THR A 142 27.04 -16.41 15.72
CA THR A 142 28.28 -16.72 15.00
C THR A 142 28.40 -18.18 14.55
N GLU A 143 27.52 -19.06 15.03
CA GLU A 143 27.43 -20.41 14.51
C GLU A 143 26.97 -20.40 13.05
N GLU A 144 27.48 -21.32 12.22
CA GLU A 144 27.09 -21.42 10.82
C GLU A 144 25.57 -21.59 10.69
N ASP A 145 24.94 -20.69 9.93
CA ASP A 145 23.54 -20.80 9.55
C ASP A 145 23.31 -22.15 8.85
N ILE A 146 22.26 -22.87 9.25
CA ILE A 146 21.78 -24.02 8.49
C ILE A 146 21.06 -23.48 7.25
N PHE A 147 21.84 -23.16 6.21
CA PHE A 147 21.27 -22.75 4.93
C PHE A 147 20.62 -23.95 4.27
N ILE A 148 19.30 -23.88 4.06
CA ILE A 148 18.58 -24.93 3.34
C ILE A 148 18.58 -24.54 1.87
N ILE A 149 19.38 -25.25 1.08
CA ILE A 149 19.39 -25.10 -0.38
C ILE A 149 17.99 -25.43 -0.89
N ASN A 150 17.31 -24.45 -1.48
CA ASN A 150 16.03 -24.69 -2.12
C ASN A 150 16.22 -25.69 -3.28
N LYS A 151 15.49 -26.79 -3.25
CA LYS A 151 15.55 -27.86 -4.27
C LYS A 151 14.72 -27.53 -5.52
N ASP A 152 13.94 -26.46 -5.51
CA ASP A 152 13.12 -26.06 -6.66
C ASP A 152 13.99 -25.59 -7.83
N GLU A 153 13.76 -26.17 -9.00
CA GLU A 153 14.54 -25.93 -10.20
C GLU A 153 14.55 -24.46 -10.62
N LEU A 154 13.40 -23.79 -10.66
CA LEU A 154 13.34 -22.40 -11.11
C LEU A 154 14.02 -21.47 -10.11
N VAL A 155 13.81 -21.71 -8.81
CA VAL A 155 14.50 -20.95 -7.76
C VAL A 155 16.02 -21.11 -7.90
N GLN A 156 16.52 -22.33 -8.13
CA GLN A 156 17.96 -22.55 -8.33
C GLN A 156 18.50 -21.84 -9.57
N ILE A 157 17.79 -21.89 -10.69
CA ILE A 157 18.19 -21.19 -11.92
C ILE A 157 18.22 -19.67 -11.66
N TYR A 158 17.21 -19.13 -10.98
CA TYR A 158 17.13 -17.72 -10.64
C TYR A 158 18.25 -17.28 -9.69
N SER A 159 18.52 -18.03 -8.62
CA SER A 159 19.63 -17.76 -7.70
C SER A 159 21.00 -17.84 -8.39
N LYS A 160 21.20 -18.79 -9.33
CA LYS A 160 22.43 -18.83 -10.15
C LYS A 160 22.56 -17.59 -11.03
N THR A 161 21.45 -17.15 -11.64
CA THR A 161 21.42 -15.95 -12.49
C THR A 161 21.82 -14.70 -11.72
N ILE A 162 21.34 -14.59 -10.48
CA ILE A 162 21.69 -13.51 -9.56
C ILE A 162 23.18 -13.53 -9.20
N ASN A 163 23.70 -14.69 -8.77
CA ASN A 163 25.04 -14.78 -8.22
C ASN A 163 26.15 -14.77 -9.30
N ASN A 164 25.91 -15.38 -10.47
CA ASN A 164 26.89 -15.51 -11.53
C ASN A 164 26.22 -15.70 -12.91
N PRO A 165 25.78 -14.61 -13.57
CA PRO A 165 25.10 -14.71 -14.85
C PRO A 165 26.04 -15.22 -15.95
N ASN A 166 25.65 -16.29 -16.64
CA ASN A 166 26.40 -16.92 -17.74
C ASN A 166 25.40 -17.46 -18.78
N GLN A 167 25.75 -17.40 -20.06
CA GLN A 167 24.99 -17.96 -21.18
C GLN A 167 24.47 -19.39 -20.96
N VAL A 168 25.22 -20.27 -20.28
CA VAL A 168 24.81 -21.66 -19.97
C VAL A 168 23.53 -21.72 -19.09
N ILE A 169 23.20 -20.64 -18.39
CA ILE A 169 21.97 -20.54 -17.61
C ILE A 169 20.73 -20.39 -18.51
N ILE A 170 20.88 -19.80 -19.71
CA ILE A 170 19.79 -19.68 -20.70
C ILE A 170 19.26 -21.07 -21.08
N ASP A 171 20.13 -22.05 -21.26
CA ASP A 171 19.73 -23.43 -21.59
C ASP A 171 18.84 -24.05 -20.50
N GLN A 172 19.13 -23.76 -19.23
CA GLN A 172 18.29 -24.19 -18.10
C GLN A 172 16.92 -23.50 -18.12
N TYR A 173 16.86 -22.20 -18.43
CA TYR A 173 15.58 -21.50 -18.62
C TYR A 173 14.81 -22.05 -19.83
N ILE A 174 15.48 -22.40 -20.93
CA ILE A 174 14.85 -23.02 -22.10
C ILE A 174 14.14 -24.32 -21.71
N VAL A 175 14.82 -25.20 -20.99
CA VAL A 175 14.25 -26.47 -20.52
C VAL A 175 13.02 -26.21 -19.64
N PHE A 176 13.12 -25.29 -18.68
CA PHE A 176 12.02 -24.92 -17.80
C PHE A 176 10.81 -24.38 -18.57
N PHE A 177 11.00 -23.38 -19.44
CA PHE A 177 9.91 -22.74 -20.18
C PHE A 177 9.28 -23.66 -21.21
N ASN A 178 10.03 -24.59 -21.81
CA ASN A 178 9.46 -25.63 -22.67
C ASN A 178 8.52 -26.55 -21.90
N ARG A 179 8.92 -26.98 -20.70
CA ARG A 179 8.07 -27.80 -19.82
C ARG A 179 6.83 -27.03 -19.35
N LEU A 180 6.98 -25.76 -18.98
CA LEU A 180 5.86 -24.89 -18.61
C LEU A 180 4.86 -24.72 -19.77
N ASN A 181 5.36 -24.46 -20.98
CA ASN A 181 4.53 -24.36 -22.19
C ASN A 181 3.74 -25.66 -22.46
N ALA A 182 4.39 -26.82 -22.35
CA ALA A 182 3.74 -28.12 -22.53
C ALA A 182 2.64 -28.32 -21.48
N PHE A 183 2.95 -28.09 -20.20
CA PHE A 183 2.00 -28.22 -19.11
C PHE A 183 0.78 -27.30 -19.25
N LEU A 184 0.99 -26.04 -19.66
CA LEU A 184 -0.12 -25.10 -19.85
C LEU A 184 -1.05 -25.49 -21.01
N LYS A 185 -0.51 -26.12 -22.07
CA LYS A 185 -1.31 -26.65 -23.18
C LYS A 185 -2.13 -27.87 -22.75
N GLU A 186 -1.54 -28.77 -21.96
CA GLU A 186 -2.21 -29.96 -21.40
C GLU A 186 -3.26 -29.61 -20.33
N GLY A 187 -3.04 -28.53 -19.57
CA GLY A 187 -3.94 -28.10 -18.49
C GLY A 187 -5.33 -27.60 -18.94
N HIS A 188 -5.55 -27.38 -20.24
CA HIS A 188 -6.87 -27.05 -20.79
C HIS A 188 -7.84 -28.25 -20.87
N THR A 189 -7.34 -29.48 -20.67
CA THR A 189 -8.12 -30.73 -20.87
C THR A 189 -8.40 -31.53 -19.60
N ILE A 190 -8.00 -31.05 -18.42
CA ILE A 190 -8.09 -31.83 -17.17
C ILE A 190 -9.39 -31.51 -16.41
N GLU A 191 -10.34 -32.46 -16.37
CA GLU A 191 -11.58 -32.36 -15.57
C GLU A 191 -11.39 -32.75 -14.08
N ASN A 192 -10.18 -33.18 -13.67
CA ASN A 192 -9.88 -33.80 -12.38
C ASN A 192 -8.68 -33.16 -11.64
N PHE A 193 -8.30 -33.76 -10.48
CA PHE A 193 -7.18 -33.36 -9.62
C PHE A 193 -5.94 -32.91 -10.41
N ILE A 194 -5.43 -31.71 -10.07
CA ILE A 194 -4.21 -31.16 -10.69
C ILE A 194 -3.00 -31.67 -9.90
N PRO A 195 -2.12 -32.50 -10.50
CA PRO A 195 -0.96 -33.02 -9.79
C PRO A 195 -0.01 -31.91 -9.38
N LEU A 196 0.57 -32.05 -8.18
CA LEU A 196 1.57 -31.12 -7.65
C LEU A 196 2.98 -31.54 -8.07
N LYS A 197 3.24 -32.84 -8.12
CA LYS A 197 4.53 -33.37 -8.57
C LYS A 197 4.86 -32.89 -9.98
N LYS A 198 6.06 -32.34 -10.16
CA LYS A 198 6.58 -31.82 -11.44
C LYS A 198 5.72 -30.73 -12.09
N ASN A 199 4.84 -30.06 -11.33
CA ASN A 199 4.02 -28.97 -11.84
C ASN A 199 4.85 -27.67 -11.95
N PRO A 200 5.15 -27.18 -13.16
CA PRO A 200 6.03 -26.02 -13.35
C PRO A 200 5.41 -24.71 -12.88
N ILE A 201 4.08 -24.65 -12.67
CA ILE A 201 3.42 -23.47 -12.10
C ILE A 201 3.78 -23.32 -10.62
N LEU A 202 3.97 -24.42 -9.89
CA LEU A 202 4.44 -24.36 -8.50
C LEU A 202 5.81 -23.70 -8.40
N SER A 203 6.72 -24.01 -9.32
CA SER A 203 8.07 -23.41 -9.34
C SER A 203 8.01 -21.89 -9.60
N LEU A 204 7.09 -21.41 -10.45
CA LEU A 204 6.83 -19.98 -10.62
C LEU A 204 6.38 -19.32 -9.31
N LEU A 205 5.45 -19.96 -8.59
CA LEU A 205 4.92 -19.42 -7.34
C LEU A 205 5.94 -19.48 -6.19
N LYS A 206 6.78 -20.51 -6.15
CA LYS A 206 7.91 -20.60 -5.22
C LYS A 206 8.95 -19.53 -5.50
N LEU A 207 9.22 -19.23 -6.78
CA LEU A 207 10.04 -18.09 -7.16
C LEU A 207 9.41 -16.76 -6.70
N ALA A 208 8.11 -16.57 -6.92
CA ALA A 208 7.40 -15.38 -6.44
C ALA A 208 7.49 -15.24 -4.91
N TYR A 209 7.35 -16.34 -4.17
CA TYR A 209 7.47 -16.36 -2.72
C TYR A 209 8.89 -16.02 -2.26
N LEU A 210 9.92 -16.57 -2.91
CA LEU A 210 11.34 -16.26 -2.67
C LEU A 210 11.61 -14.76 -2.89
N ILE A 211 11.14 -14.21 -4.01
CA ILE A 211 11.33 -12.79 -4.35
C ILE A 211 10.59 -11.88 -3.36
N LYS A 212 9.44 -12.33 -2.83
CA LYS A 212 8.70 -11.55 -1.84
C LYS A 212 9.35 -11.55 -0.46
N ASN A 213 9.81 -12.73 0.00
CA ASN A 213 10.17 -12.99 1.40
C ASN A 213 11.67 -13.28 1.63
N GLY A 214 12.50 -13.26 0.58
CA GLY A 214 13.93 -13.59 0.65
C GLY A 214 14.19 -15.09 0.70
N SER A 215 15.44 -15.51 0.83
CA SER A 215 15.80 -16.94 0.95
C SER A 215 15.34 -17.53 2.28
N TYR A 216 14.73 -18.71 2.23
CA TYR A 216 14.37 -19.45 3.44
C TYR A 216 15.61 -19.88 4.22
N LYS A 217 15.63 -19.58 5.52
CA LYS A 217 16.66 -20.04 6.45
C LYS A 217 16.06 -20.35 7.82
N LYS A 218 16.70 -21.27 8.54
CA LYS A 218 16.34 -21.58 9.94
C LYS A 218 17.01 -20.57 10.87
N ASN A 219 16.22 -20.00 11.77
CA ASN A 219 16.64 -18.96 12.69
C ASN A 219 16.82 -19.52 14.10
N ARG A 220 18.07 -19.56 14.59
CA ARG A 220 18.38 -19.90 16.00
C ARG A 220 18.05 -18.76 16.96
N LEU A 221 18.02 -17.54 16.44
CA LEU A 221 17.71 -16.31 17.16
C LEU A 221 16.45 -15.67 16.59
N CYS A 222 15.59 -15.15 17.45
CA CYS A 222 14.46 -14.34 17.03
C CYS A 222 14.87 -12.88 16.78
N ASN A 223 14.01 -12.10 16.12
CA ASN A 223 14.33 -10.70 15.82
C ASN A 223 14.50 -9.88 17.10
N THR A 224 13.77 -10.23 18.15
CA THR A 224 13.92 -9.61 19.46
C THR A 224 15.27 -9.93 20.11
N ASP A 225 15.82 -11.14 19.91
CA ASP A 225 17.20 -11.45 20.36
C ASP A 225 18.22 -10.57 19.62
N ILE A 226 18.04 -10.36 18.31
CA ILE A 226 18.90 -9.48 17.51
C ILE A 226 18.81 -8.02 17.99
N LEU A 227 17.60 -7.56 18.31
CA LEU A 227 17.38 -6.22 18.88
C LEU A 227 18.10 -6.06 20.23
N LEU A 228 18.04 -7.09 21.08
CA LEU A 228 18.74 -7.11 22.37
C LEU A 228 20.26 -7.00 22.18
N LEU A 229 20.82 -7.79 21.26
CA LEU A 229 22.26 -7.73 20.94
C LEU A 229 22.67 -6.34 20.45
N LYS A 230 21.91 -5.74 19.51
CA LYS A 230 22.17 -4.39 19.01
C LYS A 230 22.14 -3.35 20.13
N ALA A 231 21.10 -3.38 20.96
CA ALA A 231 20.96 -2.44 22.06
C ALA A 231 22.11 -2.57 23.06
N PHE A 232 22.49 -3.81 23.41
CA PHE A 232 23.57 -4.07 24.36
C PHE A 232 24.94 -3.61 23.83
N PHE A 233 25.35 -4.03 22.63
CA PHE A 233 26.64 -3.63 22.07
C PHE A 233 26.71 -2.14 21.74
N SER A 234 25.59 -1.52 21.35
CA SER A 234 25.49 -0.06 21.21
C SER A 234 25.73 0.65 22.55
N SER A 235 25.09 0.19 23.63
CA SER A 235 25.28 0.76 24.98
C SER A 235 26.72 0.63 25.50
N LYS A 236 27.45 -0.39 25.03
CA LYS A 236 28.86 -0.64 25.36
C LYS A 236 29.83 -0.01 24.38
N GLN A 237 29.34 0.61 23.30
CA GLN A 237 30.15 1.14 22.21
C GLN A 237 31.08 0.08 21.58
N ASP A 238 30.65 -1.18 21.58
CA ASP A 238 31.37 -2.30 20.97
C ASP A 238 31.04 -2.38 19.47
N ILE A 239 31.75 -1.55 18.68
CA ILE A 239 31.50 -1.37 17.24
C ILE A 239 31.73 -2.66 16.46
N GLU A 240 32.77 -3.42 16.80
CA GLU A 240 33.12 -4.66 16.10
C GLU A 240 31.99 -5.70 16.17
N LYS A 241 31.45 -5.96 17.37
CA LYS A 241 30.32 -6.88 17.51
C LYS A 241 29.04 -6.34 16.90
N LEU A 242 28.84 -5.03 16.95
CA LEU A 242 27.69 -4.39 16.32
C LEU A 242 27.73 -4.53 14.79
N ASP A 243 28.90 -4.41 14.18
CA ASP A 243 29.12 -4.66 12.75
C ASP A 243 28.84 -6.12 12.38
N ILE A 244 29.29 -7.08 13.19
CA ILE A 244 28.98 -8.51 12.98
C ILE A 244 27.47 -8.75 13.01
N VAL A 245 26.77 -8.18 14.00
CA VAL A 245 25.30 -8.27 14.08
C VAL A 245 24.65 -7.61 12.85
N ASN A 246 25.14 -6.46 12.40
CA ASN A 246 24.59 -5.77 11.23
C ASN A 246 24.82 -6.55 9.92
N ILE A 247 26.01 -7.11 9.71
CA ILE A 247 26.32 -7.98 8.57
C ILE A 247 25.38 -9.17 8.55
N TYR A 248 25.12 -9.79 9.71
CA TYR A 248 24.14 -10.87 9.82
C TYR A 248 22.73 -10.40 9.42
N VAL A 249 22.28 -9.22 9.82
CA VAL A 249 20.98 -8.66 9.42
C VAL A 249 20.93 -8.31 7.92
N GLU A 250 21.98 -7.73 7.35
CA GLU A 250 22.04 -7.33 5.94
C GLU A 250 22.04 -8.52 4.99
N LYS A 251 22.75 -9.60 5.35
CA LYS A 251 22.68 -10.89 4.65
C LYS A 251 21.25 -11.44 4.60
N ASN A 252 20.41 -11.12 5.58
CA ASN A 252 19.03 -11.62 5.67
C ASN A 252 18.02 -10.77 4.89
N ASN A 253 18.31 -9.49 4.64
CA ASN A 253 17.36 -8.54 4.09
C ASN A 253 17.54 -8.25 2.59
N ASN A 254 18.66 -8.65 1.99
CA ASN A 254 18.91 -8.39 0.58
C ASN A 254 18.14 -9.37 -0.33
N ILE A 255 16.92 -9.00 -0.68
CA ILE A 255 16.22 -9.57 -1.83
C ILE A 255 16.93 -9.03 -3.08
N GLU A 256 17.82 -9.83 -3.65
CA GLU A 256 18.40 -9.55 -4.96
C GLU A 256 17.41 -9.97 -6.04
N THR A 257 17.00 -9.02 -6.88
CA THR A 257 16.10 -9.25 -8.01
C THR A 257 16.86 -9.00 -9.30
N LEU A 258 16.43 -9.63 -10.41
CA LEU A 258 17.03 -9.38 -11.73
C LEU A 258 17.03 -7.88 -12.08
N ASN A 259 15.97 -7.16 -11.72
CA ASN A 259 15.90 -5.71 -11.88
C ASN A 259 17.00 -4.98 -11.10
N LYS A 260 17.30 -5.37 -9.86
CA LYS A 260 18.35 -4.73 -9.04
C LYS A 260 19.75 -5.02 -9.59
N ILE A 261 19.98 -6.24 -10.07
CA ILE A 261 21.28 -6.67 -10.60
C ILE A 261 21.54 -6.06 -11.97
N GLN A 262 20.52 -5.96 -12.83
CA GLN A 262 20.65 -5.28 -14.13
C GLN A 262 21.16 -3.83 -13.98
N THR A 263 20.78 -3.13 -12.90
CA THR A 263 21.30 -1.78 -12.61
C THR A 263 22.71 -1.76 -12.04
N THR A 264 23.14 -2.80 -11.33
CA THR A 264 24.38 -2.80 -10.56
C THR A 264 25.52 -3.56 -11.25
N GLN A 265 25.19 -4.55 -12.09
CA GLN A 265 26.12 -5.37 -12.85
C GLN A 265 25.67 -5.44 -14.32
N GLN A 266 26.28 -4.61 -15.17
CA GLN A 266 26.00 -4.62 -16.60
C GLN A 266 26.85 -5.69 -17.30
N SER A 267 26.31 -6.90 -17.45
CA SER A 267 26.93 -7.97 -18.25
C SER A 267 26.10 -8.30 -19.49
N LYS A 268 26.80 -8.63 -20.59
CA LYS A 268 26.16 -9.05 -21.84
C LYS A 268 25.32 -10.32 -21.64
N ASP A 269 25.86 -11.26 -20.87
CA ASP A 269 25.22 -12.53 -20.55
C ASP A 269 23.93 -12.32 -19.72
N LEU A 270 23.96 -11.43 -18.71
CA LEU A 270 22.77 -11.08 -17.93
C LEU A 270 21.68 -10.46 -18.81
N ARG A 271 22.07 -9.56 -19.71
CA ARG A 271 21.14 -8.94 -20.66
C ARG A 271 20.47 -9.99 -21.56
N SER A 272 21.25 -10.93 -22.11
CA SER A 272 20.71 -12.01 -22.94
C SER A 272 19.78 -12.95 -22.16
N ILE A 273 20.08 -13.24 -20.89
CA ILE A 273 19.19 -14.01 -20.00
C ILE A 273 17.88 -13.25 -19.77
N ILE A 274 17.94 -11.96 -19.45
CA ILE A 274 16.76 -11.11 -19.21
C ILE A 274 15.86 -11.04 -20.46
N GLU A 275 16.44 -10.71 -21.62
CA GLU A 275 15.70 -10.60 -22.89
C GLU A 275 15.02 -11.94 -23.25
N TYR A 276 15.67 -13.07 -22.95
CA TYR A 276 15.06 -14.40 -23.12
C TYR A 276 13.86 -14.61 -22.19
N ILE A 277 14.01 -14.31 -20.90
CA ILE A 277 12.92 -14.44 -19.90
C ILE A 277 11.74 -13.55 -20.29
N GLU A 278 11.96 -12.28 -20.62
CA GLU A 278 10.93 -11.34 -21.05
C GLU A 278 10.15 -11.87 -22.26
N LEU A 279 10.85 -12.41 -23.26
CA LEU A 279 10.22 -13.00 -24.44
C LEU A 279 9.33 -14.21 -24.08
N GLN A 280 9.80 -15.10 -23.20
CA GLN A 280 9.01 -16.27 -22.80
C GLN A 280 7.80 -15.88 -21.94
N VAL A 281 7.99 -14.93 -21.01
CA VAL A 281 6.92 -14.34 -20.19
C VAL A 281 5.85 -13.73 -21.08
N PHE A 282 6.23 -12.92 -22.07
CA PHE A 282 5.30 -12.35 -23.05
C PHE A 282 4.51 -13.43 -23.79
N ARG A 283 5.19 -14.47 -24.31
CA ARG A 283 4.54 -15.59 -25.03
C ARG A 283 3.52 -16.34 -24.20
N LEU A 284 3.78 -16.48 -22.90
CA LEU A 284 2.96 -17.26 -21.98
C LEU A 284 1.93 -16.44 -21.20
N SER A 285 2.06 -15.12 -21.18
CA SER A 285 1.19 -14.20 -20.45
C SER A 285 -0.31 -14.45 -20.66
N ARG A 286 -0.71 -14.79 -21.89
CA ARG A 286 -2.12 -15.11 -22.24
C ARG A 286 -2.72 -16.28 -21.47
N PHE A 287 -1.89 -17.17 -20.89
CA PHE A 287 -2.34 -18.31 -20.11
C PHE A 287 -2.53 -17.99 -18.61
N PHE A 288 -2.16 -16.78 -18.18
CA PHE A 288 -2.24 -16.27 -16.81
C PHE A 288 -3.07 -14.98 -16.77
N SER A 289 -4.40 -15.11 -16.86
CA SER A 289 -5.34 -13.97 -16.72
C SER A 289 -5.54 -13.50 -15.28
N ASP A 290 -5.03 -14.30 -14.34
CA ASP A 290 -5.24 -14.27 -12.89
C ASP A 290 -4.15 -13.49 -12.14
N PHE A 291 -2.93 -13.38 -12.69
CA PHE A 291 -1.87 -12.51 -12.19
C PHE A 291 -0.83 -12.20 -13.28
N CYS A 292 -0.09 -11.09 -13.12
CA CYS A 292 0.95 -10.70 -14.04
C CYS A 292 2.23 -11.53 -13.81
N ILE A 293 2.49 -12.52 -14.66
CA ILE A 293 3.69 -13.36 -14.56
C ILE A 293 5.00 -12.57 -14.74
N ASN A 294 4.95 -11.41 -15.40
CA ASN A 294 6.10 -10.52 -15.53
C ASN A 294 6.58 -10.00 -14.16
N ASP A 295 5.65 -9.70 -13.27
CA ASP A 295 5.94 -9.15 -11.94
C ASP A 295 6.66 -10.15 -11.04
N ILE A 296 6.60 -11.46 -11.36
CA ILE A 296 7.39 -12.48 -10.68
C ILE A 296 8.88 -12.30 -11.00
N PHE A 297 9.26 -12.22 -12.27
CA PHE A 297 10.67 -12.15 -12.65
C PHE A 297 11.27 -10.75 -12.51
N PHE A 298 10.44 -9.74 -12.77
CA PHE A 298 10.81 -8.33 -12.82
C PHE A 298 9.89 -7.49 -11.92
N PRO A 299 9.94 -7.71 -10.60
CA PRO A 299 9.11 -6.94 -9.68
C PRO A 299 9.43 -5.44 -9.85
N PRO A 300 8.42 -4.55 -9.90
CA PRO A 300 8.63 -3.12 -10.08
C PRO A 300 9.63 -2.60 -9.03
N ARG A 301 10.63 -1.81 -9.48
CA ARG A 301 11.65 -1.25 -8.59
C ARG A 301 10.96 -0.33 -7.59
N TYR A 302 11.06 -0.69 -6.30
CA TYR A 302 10.57 0.02 -5.11
C TYR A 302 9.07 -0.13 -4.78
N GLN A 303 8.77 -1.15 -3.95
CA GLN A 303 7.81 -1.10 -2.84
C GLN A 303 8.56 -0.74 -1.55
N GLN A 304 9.38 0.32 -1.58
CA GLN A 304 9.57 1.12 -0.38
C GLN A 304 8.29 1.94 -0.25
N VAL A 305 7.79 2.09 0.98
CA VAL A 305 6.87 3.21 1.25
C VAL A 305 7.69 4.45 0.98
N ASP A 306 7.66 4.89 -0.27
CA ASP A 306 7.86 6.29 -0.57
C ASP A 306 6.82 6.97 0.32
N ILE A 307 7.31 7.71 1.30
CA ILE A 307 6.60 8.89 1.76
C ILE A 307 6.53 9.75 0.51
N ALA A 308 5.54 9.46 -0.35
CA ALA A 308 5.42 10.06 -1.65
C ALA A 308 5.55 11.56 -1.43
N SER A 309 6.53 12.18 -2.09
CA SER A 309 6.54 13.62 -2.23
C SER A 309 5.12 14.00 -2.64
N PRO A 310 4.40 14.83 -1.86
CA PRO A 310 2.99 15.06 -2.11
C PRO A 310 2.80 15.51 -3.56
N GLU A 311 1.99 14.77 -4.33
CA GLU A 311 1.75 15.02 -5.76
C GLU A 311 1.49 16.51 -6.00
N SER A 312 2.22 17.12 -6.93
CA SER A 312 2.04 18.54 -7.25
C SER A 312 0.68 18.77 -7.93
N LEU A 313 0.16 20.00 -7.87
CA LEU A 313 -1.09 20.34 -8.56
C LEU A 313 -0.98 20.07 -10.07
N GLU A 314 0.19 20.35 -10.66
CA GLU A 314 0.45 20.11 -12.08
C GLU A 314 0.37 18.61 -12.41
N GLN A 315 1.02 17.76 -11.62
CA GLN A 315 0.97 16.31 -11.80
C GLN A 315 -0.47 15.80 -11.74
N LEU A 316 -1.24 16.26 -10.76
CA LEU A 316 -2.65 15.89 -10.61
C LEU A 316 -3.51 16.39 -11.78
N ILE A 317 -3.25 17.59 -12.30
CA ILE A 317 -3.95 18.11 -13.49
C ILE A 317 -3.62 17.27 -14.73
N TYR A 318 -2.36 16.83 -14.89
CA TYR A 318 -1.99 15.93 -15.98
C TYR A 318 -2.65 14.55 -15.87
N SER A 319 -2.84 14.02 -14.65
CA SER A 319 -3.57 12.78 -14.41
C SER A 319 -5.05 12.84 -14.81
N LEU A 320 -5.61 14.02 -15.09
CA LEU A 320 -6.96 14.13 -15.67
C LEU A 320 -7.06 13.41 -17.04
N LYS A 321 -5.95 13.19 -17.74
CA LYS A 321 -5.92 12.37 -18.97
C LYS A 321 -6.34 10.92 -18.74
N ASP A 322 -6.24 10.44 -17.52
CA ASP A 322 -6.57 9.06 -17.16
C ASP A 322 -8.07 8.89 -16.83
N LEU A 323 -8.81 9.99 -16.60
CA LEU A 323 -10.25 9.97 -16.31
C LEU A 323 -11.07 9.09 -17.26
N PRO A 324 -10.88 9.15 -18.60
CA PRO A 324 -11.54 8.27 -19.55
C PRO A 324 -11.43 6.77 -19.22
N THR A 325 -10.32 6.35 -18.61
CA THR A 325 -10.03 4.93 -18.32
C THR A 325 -10.59 4.44 -16.99
N ILE A 326 -11.01 5.37 -16.12
CA ILE A 326 -11.54 5.10 -14.78
C ILE A 326 -13.02 5.48 -14.65
N ILE A 327 -13.72 5.78 -15.76
CA ILE A 327 -15.17 5.96 -15.79
C ILE A 327 -15.81 4.63 -16.21
N PHE A 328 -16.68 4.09 -15.36
CA PHE A 328 -17.34 2.78 -15.58
C PHE A 328 -18.85 2.90 -15.50
N ASP A 329 -19.59 2.18 -16.34
CA ASP A 329 -21.03 2.07 -16.15
C ASP A 329 -21.37 1.38 -14.81
N THR A 330 -22.57 1.63 -14.31
CA THR A 330 -23.00 1.19 -12.98
C THR A 330 -22.97 -0.33 -12.81
N ASN A 331 -23.21 -1.10 -13.87
CA ASN A 331 -23.18 -2.57 -13.81
C ASN A 331 -21.73 -3.08 -13.74
N THR A 332 -20.83 -2.49 -14.53
CA THR A 332 -19.40 -2.80 -14.46
C THR A 332 -18.84 -2.49 -13.06
N LEU A 333 -19.22 -1.36 -12.47
CA LEU A 333 -18.81 -1.00 -11.11
C LEU A 333 -19.35 -2.00 -10.08
N TYR A 334 -20.63 -2.38 -10.17
CA TYR A 334 -21.25 -3.39 -9.31
C TYR A 334 -20.58 -4.77 -9.43
N ASN A 335 -20.16 -5.17 -10.63
CA ASN A 335 -19.47 -6.45 -10.84
C ASN A 335 -18.05 -6.44 -10.26
N LYS A 336 -17.31 -5.33 -10.43
CA LYS A 336 -15.96 -5.19 -9.89
C LYS A 336 -15.93 -5.30 -8.36
N ILE A 337 -16.90 -4.72 -7.65
CA ILE A 337 -16.97 -4.80 -6.18
C ILE A 337 -17.45 -6.15 -5.63
N ASN A 338 -18.11 -6.97 -6.46
CA ASN A 338 -18.63 -8.29 -6.07
C ASN A 338 -17.72 -9.44 -6.53
N THR A 339 -16.46 -9.14 -6.85
CA THR A 339 -15.45 -10.19 -7.04
C THR A 339 -15.05 -10.74 -5.68
N LYS A 340 -15.08 -12.08 -5.52
CA LYS A 340 -14.65 -12.73 -4.27
C LYS A 340 -13.17 -12.40 -4.02
N ASP A 341 -12.82 -12.04 -2.79
CA ASP A 341 -11.43 -11.89 -2.37
C ASP A 341 -10.73 -13.25 -2.47
N GLU A 342 -9.68 -13.33 -3.28
CA GLU A 342 -8.90 -14.54 -3.47
C GLU A 342 -7.54 -14.38 -2.74
N PRO A 343 -7.18 -15.26 -1.79
CA PRO A 343 -6.00 -15.11 -0.92
C PRO A 343 -4.68 -14.88 -1.67
N TYR A 344 -4.54 -15.42 -2.88
CA TYR A 344 -3.31 -15.31 -3.67
C TYR A 344 -3.08 -13.91 -4.27
N LYS A 345 -4.09 -13.03 -4.37
CA LYS A 345 -3.85 -11.62 -4.78
C LYS A 345 -2.84 -10.92 -3.85
N ASN A 346 -2.79 -11.34 -2.59
CA ASN A 346 -1.86 -10.84 -1.57
C ASN A 346 -0.39 -11.21 -1.83
N LEU A 347 -0.10 -12.16 -2.73
CA LEU A 347 1.27 -12.51 -3.13
C LEU A 347 1.90 -11.45 -4.04
N PHE A 348 1.08 -10.71 -4.79
CA PHE A 348 1.55 -9.87 -5.89
C PHE A 348 1.51 -8.36 -5.57
N ASN A 349 0.70 -7.92 -4.59
CA ASN A 349 0.60 -6.51 -4.19
C ASN A 349 0.99 -6.35 -2.70
N LYS A 350 2.00 -5.51 -2.37
CA LYS A 350 2.48 -5.31 -0.98
C LYS A 350 1.77 -4.21 -0.18
N ASP A 351 0.79 -3.49 -0.70
CA ASP A 351 0.11 -2.51 0.14
C ASP A 351 -0.84 -3.19 1.12
N SER A 352 -0.78 -2.75 2.39
CA SER A 352 -1.75 -3.06 3.44
C SER A 352 -3.16 -3.07 2.83
N TYR A 353 -3.76 -4.27 2.75
CA TYR A 353 -4.87 -4.52 1.83
C TYR A 353 -6.02 -3.53 2.05
N LYS A 354 -6.09 -2.53 1.18
CA LYS A 354 -7.30 -1.77 0.94
C LYS A 354 -8.20 -2.70 0.15
N GLY A 355 -9.33 -3.11 0.71
CA GLY A 355 -10.25 -4.03 0.04
C GLY A 355 -10.57 -3.59 -1.40
N HIS A 356 -11.01 -4.50 -2.29
CA HIS A 356 -11.30 -4.16 -3.68
C HIS A 356 -12.17 -2.91 -3.85
N LEU A 357 -13.16 -2.75 -2.95
CA LEU A 357 -13.97 -1.54 -2.86
C LEU A 357 -13.12 -0.29 -2.59
N GLN A 358 -12.24 -0.33 -1.60
CA GLN A 358 -11.41 0.81 -1.22
C GLN A 358 -10.45 1.21 -2.35
N THR A 359 -9.83 0.25 -3.05
CA THR A 359 -8.99 0.54 -4.22
C THR A 359 -9.81 1.20 -5.35
N ILE A 360 -11.02 0.70 -5.60
CA ILE A 360 -11.93 1.28 -6.60
C ILE A 360 -12.30 2.72 -6.21
N ILE A 361 -12.64 2.97 -4.94
CA ILE A 361 -13.01 4.30 -4.45
C ILE A 361 -11.81 5.27 -4.47
N GLU A 362 -10.61 4.82 -4.12
CA GLU A 362 -9.42 5.66 -4.12
C GLU A 362 -8.97 6.06 -5.52
N ASN A 363 -9.16 5.17 -6.50
CA ASN A 363 -8.89 5.45 -7.92
C ASN A 363 -10.11 6.00 -8.66
N SER A 364 -11.13 6.48 -7.93
CA SER A 364 -12.35 7.02 -8.55
C SER A 364 -12.12 8.42 -9.12
N PRO A 365 -12.92 8.84 -10.13
CA PRO A 365 -12.97 10.22 -10.60
C PRO A 365 -13.17 11.22 -9.46
N ALA A 366 -14.05 10.89 -8.50
CA ALA A 366 -14.32 11.70 -7.31
C ALA A 366 -13.06 12.00 -6.50
N THR A 367 -12.24 10.98 -6.23
CA THR A 367 -11.01 11.13 -5.44
C THR A 367 -9.99 11.98 -6.18
N LEU A 368 -9.79 11.76 -7.49
CA LEU A 368 -8.87 12.57 -8.29
C LEU A 368 -9.27 14.05 -8.30
N LEU A 369 -10.54 14.35 -8.58
CA LEU A 369 -11.04 15.72 -8.54
C LEU A 369 -10.89 16.33 -7.14
N THR A 370 -11.12 15.54 -6.08
CA THR A 370 -10.98 15.99 -4.69
C THR A 370 -9.54 16.36 -4.36
N LYS A 371 -8.57 15.55 -4.79
CA LYS A 371 -7.14 15.86 -4.64
C LYS A 371 -6.79 17.19 -5.33
N ILE A 372 -7.23 17.37 -6.58
CA ILE A 372 -7.00 18.61 -7.34
C ILE A 372 -7.64 19.81 -6.63
N ALA A 373 -8.91 19.71 -6.24
CA ALA A 373 -9.61 20.80 -5.56
C ALA A 373 -8.95 21.19 -4.23
N ASN A 374 -8.50 20.21 -3.45
CA ASN A 374 -7.80 20.46 -2.19
C ASN A 374 -6.42 21.08 -2.41
N LYS A 375 -5.65 20.61 -3.41
CA LYS A 375 -4.34 21.19 -3.74
C LYS A 375 -4.45 22.60 -4.30
N TYR A 376 -5.45 22.84 -5.15
CA TYR A 376 -5.78 24.17 -5.62
C TYR A 376 -6.14 25.11 -4.46
N PHE A 377 -7.02 24.67 -3.55
CA PHE A 377 -7.38 25.47 -2.38
C PHE A 377 -6.17 25.73 -1.47
N GLN A 378 -5.32 24.74 -1.22
CA GLN A 378 -4.07 24.91 -0.48
C GLN A 378 -3.18 25.98 -1.12
N MET A 379 -3.00 25.92 -2.44
CA MET A 379 -2.24 26.92 -3.21
C MET A 379 -2.83 28.33 -3.03
N LEU A 380 -4.16 28.47 -3.11
CA LEU A 380 -4.83 29.76 -2.92
C LEU A 380 -4.69 30.30 -1.49
N LEU A 381 -4.69 29.44 -0.47
CA LEU A 381 -4.53 29.85 0.93
C LEU A 381 -3.17 30.51 1.20
N GLU A 382 -2.13 30.10 0.48
CA GLU A 382 -0.79 30.69 0.61
C GLU A 382 -0.74 32.15 0.13
N VAL A 383 -1.62 32.53 -0.81
CA VAL A 383 -1.61 33.84 -1.48
C VAL A 383 -2.93 34.61 -1.32
N ALA A 384 -3.75 34.22 -0.35
CA ALA A 384 -5.10 34.75 -0.17
C ALA A 384 -5.12 36.28 0.07
N THR A 385 -4.10 36.82 0.74
CA THR A 385 -4.00 38.26 1.03
C THR A 385 -3.86 39.05 -0.27
N ILE A 386 -2.89 38.70 -1.11
CA ILE A 386 -2.70 39.39 -2.40
C ILE A 386 -3.90 39.19 -3.31
N ILE A 387 -4.51 38.00 -3.35
CA ILE A 387 -5.72 37.78 -4.15
C ILE A 387 -6.83 38.75 -3.74
N ASN A 388 -7.13 38.87 -2.44
CA ASN A 388 -8.15 39.80 -1.96
C ASN A 388 -7.76 41.28 -2.22
N ILE A 389 -6.46 41.62 -2.19
CA ILE A 389 -5.98 42.95 -2.60
C ILE A 389 -6.26 43.19 -4.09
N GLN A 390 -5.94 42.26 -4.98
CA GLN A 390 -6.21 42.42 -6.41
C GLN A 390 -7.70 42.54 -6.70
N LEU A 391 -8.52 41.71 -6.05
CA LEU A 391 -9.98 41.81 -6.11
C LEU A 391 -10.48 43.18 -5.61
N SER A 392 -9.90 43.72 -4.54
CA SER A 392 -10.27 45.06 -4.04
C SER A 392 -9.92 46.21 -5.00
N LYS A 393 -8.91 46.00 -5.85
CA LYS A 393 -8.44 46.96 -6.86
C LYS A 393 -9.13 46.79 -8.20
N ASN A 394 -9.94 45.75 -8.39
CA ASN A 394 -10.42 45.28 -9.70
C ASN A 394 -9.29 45.04 -10.72
N ASP A 395 -8.09 44.67 -10.26
CA ASP A 395 -6.97 44.29 -11.12
C ASP A 395 -7.05 42.78 -11.39
N LEU A 396 -7.71 42.42 -12.49
CA LEU A 396 -8.06 41.04 -12.80
C LEU A 396 -7.02 40.31 -13.68
N GLU A 397 -5.98 40.98 -14.16
CA GLU A 397 -5.01 40.37 -15.08
C GLU A 397 -4.33 39.14 -14.45
N LEU A 398 -3.88 39.28 -13.21
CA LEU A 398 -3.27 38.20 -12.43
C LEU A 398 -4.28 37.21 -11.83
N ILE A 399 -5.57 37.53 -11.91
CA ILE A 399 -6.66 36.71 -11.36
C ILE A 399 -7.34 35.86 -12.45
N SER A 400 -7.32 36.32 -13.71
CA SER A 400 -7.97 35.63 -14.83
C SER A 400 -7.59 34.16 -14.97
N PRO A 401 -6.31 33.74 -14.83
CA PRO A 401 -5.94 32.33 -14.94
C PRO A 401 -6.62 31.42 -13.91
N PHE A 402 -6.88 31.94 -12.70
CA PHE A 402 -7.62 31.23 -11.66
C PHE A 402 -9.10 31.07 -12.01
N LEU A 403 -9.72 32.14 -12.53
CA LEU A 403 -11.12 32.12 -12.96
C LEU A 403 -11.35 31.14 -14.13
N ASP A 404 -10.43 31.10 -15.08
CA ASP A 404 -10.48 30.16 -16.21
C ASP A 404 -10.34 28.71 -15.73
N PHE A 405 -9.38 28.43 -14.83
CA PHE A 405 -9.23 27.13 -14.22
C PHE A 405 -10.50 26.71 -13.46
N GLU A 406 -11.04 27.57 -12.61
CA GLU A 406 -12.26 27.31 -11.82
C GLU A 406 -13.46 27.00 -12.72
N LYS A 407 -13.63 27.77 -13.80
CA LYS A 407 -14.67 27.54 -14.81
C LYS A 407 -14.51 26.17 -15.46
N TYR A 408 -13.32 25.83 -15.95
CA TYR A 408 -13.10 24.55 -16.63
C TYR A 408 -13.21 23.35 -15.67
N PHE A 409 -12.71 23.48 -14.45
CA PHE A 409 -12.85 22.46 -13.42
C PHE A 409 -14.32 22.20 -13.06
N ASN A 410 -15.11 23.26 -12.85
CA ASN A 410 -16.54 23.13 -12.56
C ASN A 410 -17.30 22.49 -13.74
N GLN A 411 -16.94 22.84 -14.98
CA GLN A 411 -17.50 22.20 -16.17
C GLN A 411 -17.16 20.70 -16.23
N LEU A 412 -15.93 20.33 -15.88
CA LEU A 412 -15.48 18.94 -15.82
C LEU A 412 -16.24 18.14 -14.74
N ALA A 413 -16.32 18.70 -13.53
CA ALA A 413 -17.07 18.12 -12.41
C ALA A 413 -18.55 17.86 -12.78
N ILE A 414 -19.20 18.84 -13.42
CA ILE A 414 -20.58 18.68 -13.91
C ILE A 414 -20.67 17.54 -14.93
N GLU A 415 -19.71 17.39 -15.84
CA GLU A 415 -19.74 16.30 -16.82
C GLU A 415 -19.61 14.93 -16.16
N ILE A 416 -18.65 14.78 -15.24
CA ILE A 416 -18.39 13.52 -14.52
C ILE A 416 -19.62 13.11 -13.70
N SER A 417 -20.34 14.07 -13.13
CA SER A 417 -21.57 13.80 -12.37
C SER A 417 -22.74 13.26 -13.21
N ARG A 418 -22.66 13.30 -14.55
CA ARG A 418 -23.71 12.76 -15.45
C ARG A 418 -23.65 11.24 -15.61
N ASN A 419 -22.64 10.57 -15.04
CA ASN A 419 -22.53 9.11 -14.96
C ASN A 419 -22.73 8.43 -16.33
N SER A 420 -23.84 7.71 -16.51
CA SER A 420 -24.17 6.92 -17.71
C SER A 420 -24.53 7.75 -18.95
N GLN A 421 -24.67 9.08 -18.83
CA GLN A 421 -24.97 9.99 -19.94
C GLN A 421 -23.75 10.82 -20.37
N LEU A 422 -22.56 10.40 -19.94
CA LEU A 422 -21.33 11.13 -20.19
C LEU A 422 -20.93 11.09 -21.68
N ASP A 423 -20.66 12.27 -22.23
CA ASP A 423 -20.10 12.41 -23.58
C ASP A 423 -18.56 12.48 -23.48
N MET A 424 -17.90 11.45 -24.02
CA MET A 424 -16.44 11.33 -23.98
C MET A 424 -15.72 12.43 -24.79
N GLN A 425 -16.33 12.96 -25.85
CA GLN A 425 -15.74 14.05 -26.63
C GLN A 425 -15.78 15.36 -25.83
N ILE A 426 -16.91 15.63 -25.17
CA ILE A 426 -17.06 16.79 -24.28
C ILE A 426 -16.11 16.67 -23.09
N LEU A 427 -15.98 15.48 -22.49
CA LEU A 427 -15.06 15.21 -21.40
C LEU A 427 -13.61 15.52 -21.80
N ASN A 428 -13.14 14.97 -22.92
CA ASN A 428 -11.78 15.17 -23.41
C ASN A 428 -11.49 16.65 -23.73
N LYS A 429 -12.47 17.37 -24.29
CA LYS A 429 -12.35 18.82 -24.52
C LYS A 429 -12.18 19.59 -23.22
N LYS A 430 -12.96 19.26 -22.18
CA LYS A 430 -12.87 19.90 -20.85
C LYS A 430 -11.53 19.61 -20.19
N ILE A 431 -11.04 18.36 -20.24
CA ILE A 431 -9.71 17.98 -19.75
C ILE A 431 -8.61 18.78 -20.46
N SER A 432 -8.68 18.87 -21.80
CA SER A 432 -7.69 19.63 -22.57
C SER A 432 -7.66 21.10 -22.21
N ASN A 433 -8.81 21.73 -21.92
CA ASN A 433 -8.87 23.13 -21.53
C ASN A 433 -8.16 23.36 -20.18
N ILE A 434 -8.40 22.49 -19.19
CA ILE A 434 -7.73 22.57 -17.87
C ILE A 434 -6.22 22.44 -18.03
N ILE A 435 -5.77 21.45 -18.80
CA ILE A 435 -4.33 21.20 -19.04
C ILE A 435 -3.69 22.40 -19.73
N LYS A 436 -4.36 23.01 -20.71
CA LYS A 436 -3.86 24.22 -21.41
C LYS A 436 -3.77 25.43 -20.47
N SER A 437 -4.72 25.60 -19.56
CA SER A 437 -4.69 26.70 -18.59
C SER A 437 -3.67 26.53 -17.47
N ASN A 438 -3.15 25.31 -17.26
CA ASN A 438 -2.28 24.99 -16.11
C ASN A 438 -1.02 25.86 -16.07
N TYR A 439 -0.33 26.05 -17.19
CA TYR A 439 0.89 26.86 -17.24
C TYR A 439 0.65 28.29 -16.75
N LEU A 440 -0.38 28.95 -17.28
CA LEU A 440 -0.75 30.33 -16.92
C LEU A 440 -1.19 30.44 -15.45
N LEU A 441 -1.88 29.41 -14.93
CA LEU A 441 -2.26 29.34 -13.52
C LEU A 441 -1.03 29.35 -12.61
N ILE A 442 -0.03 28.52 -12.91
CA ILE A 442 1.18 28.38 -12.10
C ILE A 442 2.05 29.63 -12.19
N GLU A 443 2.19 30.22 -13.38
CA GLU A 443 2.91 31.48 -13.58
C GLU A 443 2.28 32.64 -12.77
N ALA A 444 0.94 32.77 -12.82
CA ALA A 444 0.22 33.76 -12.05
C ALA A 444 0.37 33.51 -10.54
N TYR A 445 0.27 32.26 -10.09
CA TYR A 445 0.50 31.89 -8.69
C TYR A 445 1.90 32.26 -8.20
N ASN A 446 2.95 31.94 -8.95
CA ASN A 446 4.33 32.28 -8.56
C ASN A 446 4.54 33.80 -8.44
N THR A 447 3.91 34.56 -9.34
CA THR A 447 3.90 36.04 -9.28
C THR A 447 3.19 36.54 -8.02
N LEU A 448 2.00 36.01 -7.73
CA LEU A 448 1.23 36.38 -6.52
C LEU A 448 1.96 35.97 -5.23
N LYS A 449 2.63 34.81 -5.21
CA LYS A 449 3.43 34.34 -4.08
C LYS A 449 4.61 35.24 -3.79
N THR A 450 5.30 35.70 -4.82
CA THR A 450 6.37 36.69 -4.67
C THR A 450 5.83 38.00 -4.10
N LYS A 451 4.68 38.48 -4.59
CA LYS A 451 4.00 39.67 -4.04
C LYS A 451 3.57 39.49 -2.59
N GLU A 452 3.08 38.31 -2.22
CA GLU A 452 2.67 37.98 -0.85
C GLU A 452 3.87 38.07 0.10
N LEU A 453 4.99 37.43 -0.27
CA LEU A 453 6.23 37.49 0.51
C LEU A 453 6.77 38.92 0.63
N ASN A 454 6.70 39.71 -0.44
CA ASN A 454 7.12 41.11 -0.41
C ASN A 454 6.28 41.93 0.58
N ILE A 455 4.98 41.66 0.71
CA ILE A 455 4.14 42.32 1.71
C ILE A 455 4.50 41.86 3.12
N ILE A 456 4.69 40.56 3.38
CA ILE A 456 4.98 40.10 4.75
C ILE A 456 6.36 40.56 5.25
N ASN A 457 7.35 40.64 4.34
CA ASN A 457 8.72 41.03 4.68
C ASN A 457 8.90 42.55 4.80
N ASN A 458 7.93 43.35 4.36
CA ASN A 458 8.03 44.81 4.42
C ASN A 458 7.78 45.31 5.84
N GLN A 459 8.81 45.80 6.52
CA GLN A 459 8.73 46.31 7.90
C GLN A 459 7.71 47.46 8.10
N ASN A 460 7.32 48.18 7.04
CA ASN A 460 6.36 49.29 7.07
C ASN A 460 5.00 48.94 6.44
N PHE A 461 4.66 47.65 6.29
CA PHE A 461 3.42 47.23 5.61
C PHE A 461 2.14 47.81 6.23
N ILE A 462 2.17 48.16 7.52
CA ILE A 462 1.07 48.76 8.29
C ILE A 462 0.53 50.03 7.63
N ASN A 463 1.41 50.84 7.01
CA ASN A 463 1.04 52.10 6.35
C ASN A 463 0.82 51.96 4.84
N SER A 464 0.78 50.73 4.31
CA SER A 464 0.61 50.53 2.87
C SER A 464 -0.82 50.80 2.43
N ALA A 465 -0.98 51.47 1.28
CA ALA A 465 -2.27 51.71 0.65
C ALA A 465 -3.04 50.40 0.36
N ASP A 466 -2.30 49.30 0.16
CA ASP A 466 -2.85 47.99 -0.15
C ASP A 466 -3.54 47.35 1.07
N ILE A 467 -2.94 47.46 2.26
CA ILE A 467 -3.54 46.96 3.51
C ILE A 467 -4.75 47.79 3.90
N TYR A 468 -4.72 49.10 3.68
CA TYR A 468 -5.89 49.96 3.89
C TYR A 468 -7.05 49.57 2.96
N LYS A 469 -6.79 49.38 1.66
CA LYS A 469 -7.79 48.92 0.69
C LYS A 469 -8.34 47.53 1.04
N LEU A 470 -7.47 46.61 1.46
CA LEU A 470 -7.87 45.28 1.91
C LEU A 470 -8.82 45.35 3.10
N ASN A 471 -8.54 46.19 4.09
CA ASN A 471 -9.44 46.36 5.24
C ASN A 471 -10.83 46.88 4.84
N LEU A 472 -10.87 47.90 3.95
CA LEU A 472 -12.13 48.42 3.42
C LEU A 472 -12.91 47.34 2.65
N PHE A 473 -12.21 46.52 1.87
CA PHE A 473 -12.80 45.40 1.16
C PHE A 473 -13.35 44.35 2.13
N ILE A 474 -12.58 43.97 3.15
CA ILE A 474 -12.98 42.98 4.15
C ILE A 474 -14.25 43.41 4.92
N ASN A 475 -14.37 44.72 5.19
CA ASN A 475 -15.56 45.28 5.85
C ASN A 475 -16.81 45.26 4.99
N LYS A 476 -16.66 45.37 3.66
CA LYS A 476 -17.79 45.38 2.72
C LYS A 476 -18.20 43.99 2.27
N LYS A 477 -17.26 43.04 2.21
CA LYS A 477 -17.50 41.68 1.73
C LYS A 477 -18.09 40.82 2.85
N GLU A 478 -19.22 40.19 2.57
CA GLU A 478 -19.76 39.14 3.42
C GLU A 478 -18.98 37.83 3.19
N PHE A 479 -18.08 37.51 4.11
CA PHE A 479 -17.37 36.23 4.11
C PHE A 479 -18.27 35.16 4.72
N LEU A 480 -18.58 34.15 3.92
CA LEU A 480 -19.11 32.90 4.42
C LEU A 480 -18.03 32.16 5.22
N ASN A 481 -18.41 31.45 6.28
CA ASN A 481 -17.48 30.56 6.95
C ASN A 481 -17.20 29.30 6.11
N PHE A 482 -16.10 28.61 6.42
CA PHE A 482 -15.67 27.43 5.67
C PHE A 482 -16.73 26.32 5.62
N LYS A 483 -17.49 26.15 6.72
CA LYS A 483 -18.58 25.17 6.80
C LYS A 483 -19.75 25.54 5.89
N GLU A 484 -20.14 26.80 5.83
CA GLU A 484 -21.17 27.31 4.93
C GLU A 484 -20.74 27.14 3.47
N ILE A 485 -19.48 27.45 3.14
CA ILE A 485 -18.93 27.27 1.80
C ILE A 485 -18.98 25.79 1.39
N LYS A 486 -18.67 24.87 2.30
CA LYS A 486 -18.74 23.43 1.98
C LYS A 486 -20.17 22.87 1.93
N THR A 487 -21.12 23.47 2.64
CA THR A 487 -22.49 22.93 2.77
C THR A 487 -23.52 23.59 1.84
N THR A 488 -23.23 24.75 1.24
CA THR A 488 -24.14 25.36 0.24
C THR A 488 -24.24 24.46 -1.01
N THR A 489 -25.42 23.88 -1.20
CA THR A 489 -25.92 23.08 -2.34
C THR A 489 -24.85 22.43 -3.23
N VAL A 490 -24.46 21.22 -2.85
CA VAL A 490 -23.80 20.25 -3.73
C VAL A 490 -24.74 19.94 -4.90
N LEU A 491 -24.34 20.30 -6.12
CA LEU A 491 -24.97 19.82 -7.35
C LEU A 491 -24.95 18.28 -7.35
N ASN A 492 -26.13 17.66 -7.52
CA ASN A 492 -26.35 16.25 -7.83
C ASN A 492 -26.32 15.18 -6.72
N ASN A 493 -26.50 15.53 -5.45
CA ASN A 493 -26.82 14.50 -4.45
C ASN A 493 -28.34 14.29 -4.35
N LEU A 494 -28.88 13.37 -5.17
CA LEU A 494 -30.15 12.72 -4.83
C LEU A 494 -30.03 12.20 -3.39
N ASN A 495 -30.89 12.68 -2.51
CA ASN A 495 -30.82 12.29 -1.11
C ASN A 495 -31.32 10.84 -0.97
N ILE A 496 -30.38 9.88 -0.98
CA ILE A 496 -30.68 8.46 -0.82
C ILE A 496 -31.14 8.24 0.62
N ASN A 497 -32.41 7.93 0.83
CA ASN A 497 -32.93 7.56 2.14
C ASN A 497 -32.58 6.09 2.43
N ILE A 498 -31.38 5.88 2.96
CA ILE A 498 -30.81 4.56 3.25
C ILE A 498 -31.74 3.78 4.19
N ASP A 499 -32.23 4.41 5.26
CA ASP A 499 -33.07 3.75 6.26
C ASP A 499 -34.38 3.22 5.68
N LYS A 500 -35.01 3.99 4.78
CA LYS A 500 -36.23 3.58 4.07
C LYS A 500 -35.99 2.36 3.18
N GLU A 501 -34.87 2.32 2.45
CA GLU A 501 -34.53 1.19 1.58
C GLU A 501 -34.13 -0.05 2.39
N LEU A 502 -33.37 0.11 3.48
CA LEU A 502 -33.05 -0.98 4.43
C LEU A 502 -34.32 -1.56 5.06
N ALA A 503 -35.27 -0.72 5.47
CA ALA A 503 -36.57 -1.17 5.99
C ALA A 503 -37.36 -2.00 4.97
N LYS A 504 -37.33 -1.63 3.68
CA LYS A 504 -37.95 -2.42 2.60
C LYS A 504 -37.26 -3.76 2.37
N ILE A 505 -35.92 -3.81 2.44
CA ILE A 505 -35.13 -5.04 2.35
C ILE A 505 -35.50 -5.97 3.50
N ASN A 506 -35.44 -5.49 4.74
CA ASN A 506 -35.77 -6.27 5.94
C ASN A 506 -37.21 -6.77 5.92
N LYS A 507 -38.17 -5.93 5.52
CA LYS A 507 -39.58 -6.34 5.33
C LYS A 507 -39.70 -7.43 4.25
N SER A 508 -38.90 -7.38 3.18
CA SER A 508 -38.94 -8.41 2.14
C SER A 508 -38.33 -9.73 2.61
N ILE A 509 -37.25 -9.69 3.40
CA ILE A 509 -36.63 -10.86 4.04
C ILE A 509 -37.61 -11.51 5.04
N ALA A 510 -38.23 -10.71 5.91
CA ALA A 510 -39.20 -11.18 6.90
C ALA A 510 -40.43 -11.88 6.27
N ASN A 511 -40.77 -11.49 5.04
CA ASN A 511 -41.86 -12.10 4.26
C ASN A 511 -41.37 -13.19 3.27
N ALA A 512 -40.14 -13.70 3.44
CA ALA A 512 -39.51 -14.71 2.56
C ALA A 512 -39.42 -14.34 1.06
N LYS A 513 -39.48 -13.04 0.72
CA LYS A 513 -39.36 -12.52 -0.66
C LYS A 513 -37.89 -12.21 -1.01
N TYR A 514 -37.04 -13.23 -0.99
CA TYR A 514 -35.58 -13.07 -1.11
C TYR A 514 -35.12 -12.43 -2.43
N GLN A 515 -35.75 -12.76 -3.57
CA GLN A 515 -35.43 -12.12 -4.85
C GLN A 515 -35.70 -10.61 -4.83
N LYS A 516 -36.82 -10.21 -4.20
CA LYS A 516 -37.17 -8.79 -4.05
C LYS A 516 -36.20 -8.07 -3.10
N ALA A 517 -35.79 -8.73 -2.02
CA ALA A 517 -34.77 -8.22 -1.11
C ALA A 517 -33.42 -8.02 -1.83
N LEU A 518 -32.97 -9.01 -2.60
CA LEU A 518 -31.74 -8.97 -3.39
C LEU A 518 -31.76 -7.83 -4.41
N LEU A 519 -32.85 -7.68 -5.17
CA LEU A 519 -32.99 -6.61 -6.16
C LEU A 519 -32.96 -5.23 -5.50
N THR A 520 -33.64 -5.07 -4.36
CA THR A 520 -33.66 -3.81 -3.60
C THR A 520 -32.28 -3.49 -3.03
N ALA A 521 -31.56 -4.49 -2.50
CA ALA A 521 -30.19 -4.35 -2.00
C ALA A 521 -29.19 -4.01 -3.12
N LYS A 522 -29.30 -4.66 -4.29
CA LYS A 522 -28.51 -4.33 -5.48
C LYS A 522 -28.75 -2.88 -5.91
N ASN A 523 -30.01 -2.44 -5.98
CA ASN A 523 -30.35 -1.06 -6.34
C ASN A 523 -29.79 -0.05 -5.34
N LEU A 524 -29.93 -0.29 -4.03
CA LEU A 524 -29.35 0.57 -2.99
C LEU A 524 -27.82 0.63 -3.12
N THR A 525 -27.16 -0.51 -3.33
CA THR A 525 -25.71 -0.59 -3.54
C THR A 525 -25.27 0.22 -4.75
N MET A 526 -25.96 0.08 -5.89
CA MET A 526 -25.68 0.85 -7.10
C MET A 526 -25.85 2.36 -6.89
N GLN A 527 -26.89 2.78 -6.16
CA GLN A 527 -27.10 4.20 -5.84
C GLN A 527 -25.98 4.77 -4.97
N LEU A 528 -25.58 4.04 -3.92
CA LEU A 528 -24.50 4.46 -3.02
C LEU A 528 -23.14 4.48 -3.70
N LEU A 529 -22.86 3.50 -4.57
CA LEU A 529 -21.65 3.47 -5.38
C LEU A 529 -21.60 4.65 -6.33
N CYS A 530 -22.66 4.92 -7.10
CA CYS A 530 -22.71 6.09 -7.98
C CYS A 530 -22.46 7.39 -7.22
N LYS A 531 -23.11 7.55 -6.05
CA LYS A 531 -22.96 8.74 -5.21
C LYS A 531 -21.51 8.94 -4.75
N THR A 532 -20.82 7.86 -4.41
CA THR A 532 -19.44 7.91 -3.90
C THR A 532 -18.42 8.05 -5.03
N TYR A 533 -18.60 7.28 -6.11
CA TYR A 533 -17.64 7.16 -7.21
C TYR A 533 -17.62 8.39 -8.13
N TYR A 534 -18.77 9.04 -8.29
CA TYR A 534 -18.94 10.22 -9.14
C TYR A 534 -19.17 11.51 -8.35
N SER A 535 -19.01 11.46 -7.02
CA SER A 535 -19.11 12.65 -6.16
C SER A 535 -18.06 13.67 -6.57
N SER A 536 -18.50 14.82 -7.08
CA SER A 536 -17.55 15.88 -7.40
C SER A 536 -17.38 16.80 -6.20
N PRO A 537 -16.14 17.12 -5.79
CA PRO A 537 -15.90 18.07 -4.71
C PRO A 537 -16.37 19.47 -5.14
N ARG A 538 -16.74 20.29 -4.17
CA ARG A 538 -16.86 21.73 -4.42
C ARG A 538 -15.46 22.34 -4.47
N LEU A 539 -15.13 22.99 -5.59
CA LEU A 539 -13.93 23.80 -5.71
C LEU A 539 -14.12 25.11 -4.92
N ILE A 540 -13.25 25.37 -3.95
CA ILE A 540 -13.23 26.65 -3.25
C ILE A 540 -12.40 27.62 -4.08
N GLY A 541 -13.09 28.47 -4.83
CA GLY A 541 -12.47 29.46 -5.70
C GLY A 541 -12.06 30.76 -5.01
N ILE A 542 -11.42 31.64 -5.77
CA ILE A 542 -10.83 32.90 -5.30
C ILE A 542 -11.79 33.82 -4.53
N TYR A 543 -13.09 33.78 -4.85
CA TYR A 543 -14.08 34.62 -4.17
C TYR A 543 -14.46 34.12 -2.78
N ASN A 544 -14.17 32.85 -2.46
CA ASN A 544 -14.52 32.19 -1.21
C ASN A 544 -13.31 31.97 -0.29
N LEU A 545 -12.21 32.68 -0.53
CA LEU A 545 -11.00 32.61 0.29
C LEU A 545 -11.17 33.31 1.64
N PRO A 546 -10.37 32.92 2.65
CA PRO A 546 -10.28 33.67 3.89
C PRO A 546 -9.83 35.12 3.62
N PRO A 547 -10.09 36.05 4.56
CA PRO A 547 -9.66 37.44 4.46
C PRO A 547 -8.16 37.61 4.17
N VAL A 548 -7.31 36.79 4.79
CA VAL A 548 -5.85 36.84 4.64
C VAL A 548 -5.22 35.44 4.61
N SER A 549 -3.98 35.34 4.10
CA SER A 549 -3.17 34.12 4.15
C SER A 549 -2.74 33.80 5.59
N HIS A 550 -2.38 32.55 5.86
CA HIS A 550 -1.91 32.15 7.19
C HIS A 550 -0.61 32.86 7.58
N ASN A 551 0.35 32.96 6.67
CA ASN A 551 1.64 33.59 6.95
C ASN A 551 1.47 35.09 7.24
N PHE A 552 0.59 35.76 6.49
CA PHE A 552 0.25 37.16 6.77
C PHE A 552 -0.49 37.30 8.11
N TYR A 553 -1.41 36.38 8.42
CA TYR A 553 -2.11 36.34 9.71
C TYR A 553 -1.13 36.22 10.90
N LEU A 554 -0.11 35.36 10.79
CA LEU A 554 0.93 35.23 11.82
C LEU A 554 1.65 36.55 12.06
N VAL A 555 2.03 37.25 10.99
CA VAL A 555 2.73 38.54 11.09
C VAL A 555 1.85 39.59 11.77
N ILE A 556 0.57 39.73 11.37
CA ILE A 556 -0.32 40.73 11.98
C ILE A 556 -0.75 40.36 13.40
N LYS A 557 -0.67 39.09 13.80
CA LYS A 557 -1.00 38.63 15.15
C LYS A 557 -0.12 39.31 16.19
N ASP A 558 1.16 39.48 15.87
CA ASP A 558 2.18 40.05 16.75
C ASP A 558 2.25 41.58 16.71
N VAL A 559 1.53 42.22 15.77
CA VAL A 559 1.41 43.68 15.70
C VAL A 559 0.41 44.17 16.75
N ALA A 560 0.79 45.24 17.47
CA ALA A 560 -0.04 45.92 18.45
C ALA A 560 -1.44 46.26 17.89
N ASN A 561 -2.47 46.08 18.70
CA ASN A 561 -3.89 46.19 18.32
C ASN A 561 -4.20 47.55 17.65
N THR A 562 -4.27 47.53 16.31
CA THR A 562 -4.89 48.60 15.52
C THR A 562 -6.27 48.12 15.08
N SER A 563 -7.23 49.05 14.97
CA SER A 563 -8.60 48.72 14.54
C SER A 563 -8.67 48.01 13.19
N ILE A 564 -7.68 48.25 12.32
CA ILE A 564 -7.51 47.59 11.02
C ILE A 564 -7.19 46.09 11.21
N PHE A 565 -6.16 45.78 12.01
CA PHE A 565 -5.73 44.39 12.18
C PHE A 565 -6.66 43.59 13.08
N ASP A 566 -7.27 44.19 14.09
CA ASP A 566 -8.25 43.51 14.94
C ASP A 566 -9.45 43.01 14.12
N ASN A 567 -9.92 43.83 13.17
CA ASN A 567 -10.97 43.43 12.26
C ASN A 567 -10.55 42.26 11.35
N MET A 568 -9.36 42.33 10.74
CA MET A 568 -8.83 41.23 9.93
C MET A 568 -8.70 39.93 10.73
N LYS A 569 -8.18 40.02 11.96
CA LYS A 569 -8.04 38.87 12.87
C LYS A 569 -9.41 38.25 13.18
N ASN A 570 -10.38 39.07 13.58
CA ASN A 570 -11.74 38.61 13.90
C ASN A 570 -12.41 37.92 12.69
N LYS A 571 -12.30 38.51 11.50
CA LYS A 571 -12.88 37.93 10.27
C LYS A 571 -12.17 36.63 9.87
N GLN A 572 -10.87 36.55 10.06
CA GLN A 572 -10.10 35.32 9.84
C GLN A 572 -10.56 34.20 10.77
N GLU A 573 -10.76 34.49 12.06
CA GLU A 573 -11.27 33.52 13.04
C GLU A 573 -12.69 33.06 12.73
N ILE A 574 -13.57 33.99 12.33
CA ILE A 574 -14.95 33.67 11.91
C ILE A 574 -14.96 32.74 10.70
N TYR A 575 -14.08 32.95 9.72
CA TYR A 575 -13.99 32.10 8.53
C TYR A 575 -13.71 30.63 8.88
N TRP A 576 -12.86 30.38 9.88
CA TRP A 576 -12.49 29.03 10.31
C TRP A 576 -13.38 28.43 11.41
N LYS A 577 -14.39 29.17 11.89
CA LYS A 577 -15.32 28.69 12.92
C LYS A 577 -16.20 27.57 12.34
N VAL A 578 -16.19 26.38 12.98
CA VAL A 578 -16.93 25.17 12.56
C VAL A 578 -18.13 24.89 13.45
#